data_AF-A0AAN7IVU9-F1
#
_entry.id   AF-A0AAN7IVU9-F1
#
_cell.length_a   1.000
_cell.length_b   1.000
_cell.length_c   1.000
_cell.angle_alpha   90.00
_cell.angle_beta   90.00
_cell.angle_gamma   90.00
#
_symmetry.space_group_name_H-M   'P 1'
#
loop_
_entity.id
_entity.type
_entity.pdbx_description
1 polymer ?
#
loop_
_entity_poly.entity_id
_entity_poly.type
_entity_poly.pdbx_seq_one_letter_code
_entity_poly.pdbx_strand_id
1 'polypeptide(L)'
;MSSPISCLSILVIPLLVTSLFYDVSNANQDLVEKVCTQSTDHDYCVSVLLSDPEGHTNVLYRLGLVATSVSLNLIPDINGEVGNALIGVTNADVEAKITSCQTDIDTIYTIMDQARTTAGTQSYKEEAKLLASAQDKVAGCNARFPPNQSPIQSSTSKIEKLINIVATILIMTPKS
;
A
#
# COMPACT_ATOMS: atom_id res chain seq x y z
N MET A 1 -0.12 -58.62 23.10
CA MET A 1 0.54 -58.33 21.81
C MET A 1 0.10 -56.93 21.39
N SER A 2 0.89 -55.90 21.72
CA SER A 2 0.60 -54.51 21.35
C SER A 2 1.12 -54.24 19.94
N SER A 3 0.23 -53.94 19.02
CA SER A 3 0.59 -53.59 17.64
C SER A 3 1.48 -52.33 17.60
N PRO A 4 2.66 -52.36 16.96
CA PRO A 4 3.56 -51.20 16.88
C PRO A 4 3.14 -50.17 15.82
N ILE A 5 2.04 -50.41 15.10
CA ILE A 5 1.62 -49.60 13.94
C ILE A 5 0.93 -48.29 14.37
N SER A 6 0.52 -48.15 15.64
CA SER A 6 -0.24 -46.99 16.11
C SER A 6 0.61 -45.72 16.34
N CYS A 7 1.91 -45.85 16.61
CA CYS A 7 2.75 -44.69 16.99
C CYS A 7 3.36 -43.95 15.79
N LEU A 8 3.54 -44.61 14.64
CA LEU A 8 4.08 -43.99 13.42
C LEU A 8 3.11 -42.97 12.82
N SER A 9 1.81 -43.26 12.86
CA SER A 9 0.77 -42.35 12.34
C SER A 9 0.65 -41.05 13.13
N ILE A 10 0.98 -41.06 14.43
CA ILE A 10 0.86 -39.88 15.31
C ILE A 10 1.98 -38.86 15.05
N LEU A 11 3.15 -39.30 14.59
CA LEU A 11 4.29 -38.42 14.31
C LEU A 11 4.32 -37.90 12.86
N VAL A 12 3.75 -38.64 11.91
CA VAL A 12 3.77 -38.25 10.48
C VAL A 12 2.78 -37.11 10.19
N ILE A 13 1.65 -37.04 10.89
CA ILE A 13 0.63 -35.99 10.68
C ILE A 13 1.15 -34.59 11.09
N PRO A 14 1.76 -34.37 12.28
CA PRO A 14 2.35 -33.08 12.64
C PRO A 14 3.48 -32.63 11.70
N LEU A 15 4.28 -33.57 11.19
CA LEU A 15 5.39 -33.27 10.27
C LEU A 15 4.89 -32.81 8.89
N LEU A 16 3.88 -33.47 8.32
CA LEU A 16 3.30 -33.04 7.04
C LEU A 16 2.61 -31.68 7.13
N VAL A 17 1.90 -31.45 8.23
CA VAL A 17 1.23 -30.20 8.57
C VAL A 17 2.27 -29.06 8.68
N THR A 18 3.37 -29.26 9.41
CA THR A 18 4.43 -28.24 9.53
C THR A 18 5.11 -27.92 8.20
N SER A 19 5.37 -28.89 7.33
CA SER A 19 5.93 -28.63 5.99
C SER A 19 5.00 -27.80 5.09
N LEU A 20 3.69 -28.11 5.08
CA LEU A 20 2.71 -27.35 4.29
C LEU A 20 2.59 -25.89 4.75
N PHE A 21 2.65 -25.65 6.06
CA PHE A 21 2.60 -24.28 6.59
C PHE A 21 3.91 -23.51 6.36
N TYR A 22 5.06 -24.20 6.37
CA TYR A 22 6.35 -23.57 6.08
C TYR A 22 6.43 -23.08 4.63
N ASP A 23 6.00 -23.90 3.66
CA ASP A 23 6.05 -23.53 2.24
C ASP A 23 5.09 -22.38 1.90
N VAL A 24 3.90 -22.35 2.50
CA VAL A 24 2.92 -21.25 2.30
C VAL A 24 3.42 -19.94 2.90
N SER A 25 4.04 -19.97 4.09
CA SER A 25 4.56 -18.76 4.72
C SER A 25 5.71 -18.14 3.92
N ASN A 26 6.62 -18.96 3.36
CA ASN A 26 7.73 -18.47 2.55
C ASN A 26 7.28 -17.91 1.19
N ALA A 27 6.38 -18.61 0.48
CA ALA A 27 5.90 -18.15 -0.82
C ALA A 27 5.16 -16.80 -0.77
N ASN A 28 4.51 -16.49 0.35
CA ASN A 28 3.87 -15.19 0.58
C ASN A 28 4.91 -14.08 0.80
N GLN A 29 5.95 -14.37 1.57
CA GLN A 29 7.03 -13.42 1.85
C GLN A 29 7.85 -13.12 0.59
N ASP A 30 8.09 -14.12 -0.26
CA ASP A 30 8.79 -13.96 -1.54
C ASP A 30 8.07 -12.99 -2.49
N LEU A 31 6.74 -13.02 -2.53
CA LEU A 31 5.98 -12.10 -3.38
C LEU A 31 6.07 -10.66 -2.87
N VAL A 32 5.91 -10.46 -1.56
CA VAL A 32 6.06 -9.14 -0.92
C VAL A 32 7.45 -8.58 -1.18
N GLU A 33 8.49 -9.37 -0.96
CA GLU A 33 9.89 -8.99 -1.22
C GLU A 33 10.11 -8.58 -2.70
N LYS A 34 9.59 -9.40 -3.63
CA LYS A 34 9.70 -9.14 -5.07
C LYS A 34 9.04 -7.82 -5.50
N VAL A 35 7.91 -7.49 -4.88
CA VAL A 35 7.22 -6.21 -5.10
C VAL A 35 8.00 -5.07 -4.47
N CYS A 36 8.38 -5.21 -3.20
CA CYS A 36 9.01 -4.12 -2.45
C CYS A 36 10.41 -3.77 -2.94
N THR A 37 11.15 -4.71 -3.53
CA THR A 37 12.41 -4.43 -4.22
C THR A 37 12.23 -3.52 -5.44
N GLN A 38 11.06 -3.51 -6.06
CA GLN A 38 10.72 -2.63 -7.20
C GLN A 38 10.05 -1.32 -6.77
N SER A 39 9.66 -1.22 -5.50
CA SER A 39 9.09 0.00 -4.96
C SER A 39 10.18 1.06 -4.70
N THR A 40 9.75 2.31 -4.56
CA THR A 40 10.64 3.45 -4.25
C THR A 40 11.20 3.41 -2.83
N ASP A 41 10.57 2.68 -1.92
CA ASP A 41 10.99 2.54 -0.53
C ASP A 41 10.64 1.13 -0.05
N HIS A 42 11.67 0.27 -0.04
CA HIS A 42 11.56 -1.14 0.27
C HIS A 42 10.91 -1.38 1.65
N ASP A 43 11.48 -0.79 2.70
CA ASP A 43 11.07 -1.05 4.08
C ASP A 43 9.67 -0.50 4.35
N TYR A 44 9.36 0.67 3.79
CA TYR A 44 8.01 1.21 3.86
C TYR A 44 7.02 0.30 3.14
N CYS A 45 7.35 -0.20 1.95
CA CYS A 45 6.51 -1.15 1.23
C CYS A 45 6.23 -2.43 2.04
N VAL A 46 7.26 -3.04 2.61
CA VAL A 46 7.11 -4.24 3.44
C VAL A 46 6.19 -3.94 4.63
N SER A 47 6.43 -2.82 5.31
CA SER A 47 5.60 -2.40 6.46
C SER A 47 4.13 -2.19 6.09
N VAL A 48 3.85 -1.62 4.91
CA VAL A 48 2.50 -1.38 4.41
C VAL A 48 1.83 -2.70 4.05
N LEU A 49 2.47 -3.55 3.24
CA LEU A 49 1.86 -4.79 2.77
C LEU A 49 1.64 -5.80 3.88
N LEU A 50 2.53 -5.86 4.87
CA LEU A 50 2.40 -6.77 6.02
C LEU A 50 1.60 -6.19 7.19
N SER A 51 1.11 -4.95 7.08
CA SER A 51 0.21 -4.39 8.11
C SER A 51 -1.18 -5.02 8.08
N ASP A 52 -1.56 -5.63 6.96
CA ASP A 52 -2.80 -6.37 6.80
C ASP A 52 -2.51 -7.88 6.68
N PRO A 53 -3.18 -8.74 7.48
CA PRO A 53 -3.01 -10.19 7.38
C PRO A 53 -3.28 -10.77 5.98
N GLU A 54 -4.14 -10.14 5.17
CA GLU A 54 -4.40 -10.55 3.79
C GLU A 54 -3.21 -10.28 2.86
N GLY A 55 -2.26 -9.45 3.28
CA GLY A 55 -0.99 -9.23 2.60
C GLY A 55 -0.09 -10.47 2.56
N HIS A 56 -0.33 -11.45 3.43
CA HIS A 56 0.26 -12.78 3.34
C HIS A 56 -0.42 -13.60 2.22
N THR A 57 -0.19 -13.19 0.99
CA THR A 57 -0.69 -13.86 -0.22
C THR A 57 0.42 -14.05 -1.24
N ASN A 58 0.35 -15.14 -1.98
CA ASN A 58 1.20 -15.42 -3.14
C ASN A 58 0.53 -15.01 -4.46
N VAL A 59 -0.61 -14.32 -4.41
CA VAL A 59 -1.37 -13.86 -5.57
C VAL A 59 -1.19 -12.35 -5.73
N LEU A 60 -0.43 -11.94 -6.75
CA LEU A 60 -0.09 -10.53 -7.01
C LEU A 60 -1.31 -9.62 -7.08
N TYR A 61 -2.38 -10.07 -7.73
CA TYR A 61 -3.64 -9.33 -7.80
C TYR A 61 -4.25 -9.07 -6.42
N ARG A 62 -4.27 -10.07 -5.53
CA ARG A 62 -4.78 -9.91 -4.17
C ARG A 62 -3.90 -8.96 -3.37
N LEU A 63 -2.58 -9.02 -3.57
CA LEU A 63 -1.63 -8.10 -2.95
C LEU A 63 -1.90 -6.64 -3.37
N GLY A 64 -2.30 -6.40 -4.62
CA GLY A 64 -2.71 -5.07 -5.11
C GLY A 64 -3.98 -4.53 -4.43
N LEU A 65 -4.96 -5.40 -4.21
CA LEU A 65 -6.16 -5.06 -3.43
C LEU A 65 -5.80 -4.71 -1.98
N VAL A 66 -4.91 -5.48 -1.35
CA VAL A 66 -4.40 -5.20 0.00
C VAL A 66 -3.68 -3.86 0.05
N ALA A 67 -2.73 -3.62 -0.87
CA ALA A 67 -1.98 -2.38 -0.95
C ALA A 67 -2.91 -1.15 -1.02
N THR A 68 -3.93 -1.23 -1.87
CA THR A 68 -4.93 -0.15 -2.01
C THR A 68 -5.79 -0.01 -0.75
N SER A 69 -6.17 -1.12 -0.13
CA SER A 69 -6.95 -1.14 1.12
C SER A 69 -6.21 -0.47 2.27
N VAL A 70 -4.94 -0.84 2.48
CA VAL A 70 -4.09 -0.25 3.52
C VAL A 70 -3.87 1.23 3.22
N SER A 71 -3.64 1.59 1.96
CA SER A 71 -3.49 2.99 1.57
C SER A 71 -4.72 3.83 1.92
N LEU A 72 -5.93 3.31 1.66
CA LEU A 72 -7.19 3.97 2.04
C LEU A 72 -7.33 4.18 3.55
N ASN A 73 -6.80 3.27 4.36
CA ASN A 73 -6.80 3.42 5.81
C ASN A 73 -5.79 4.47 6.28
N LEU A 74 -4.65 4.61 5.60
CA LEU A 74 -3.56 5.51 6.01
C LEU A 74 -3.74 6.95 5.50
N ILE A 75 -4.34 7.15 4.32
CA ILE A 75 -4.48 8.48 3.70
C ILE A 75 -5.21 9.48 4.63
N PRO A 76 -6.31 9.13 5.31
CA PRO A 76 -6.99 10.06 6.25
C PRO A 76 -6.09 10.49 7.42
N ASP A 77 -5.33 9.56 7.99
CA ASP A 77 -4.39 9.87 9.08
C ASP A 77 -3.29 10.81 8.62
N ILE A 78 -2.74 10.55 7.42
CA ILE A 78 -1.75 11.44 6.80
C ILE A 78 -2.36 12.82 6.51
N ASN A 79 -3.63 12.90 6.09
CA ASN A 79 -4.31 14.19 5.92
C ASN A 79 -4.50 14.93 7.26
N GLY A 80 -4.67 14.20 8.36
CA GLY A 80 -4.63 14.73 9.71
C GLY A 80 -3.25 15.31 10.07
N GLU A 81 -2.16 14.63 9.72
CA GLU A 81 -0.80 15.15 9.87
C GLU A 81 -0.60 16.46 9.09
N VAL A 82 -1.12 16.55 7.86
CA VAL A 82 -1.11 17.78 7.05
C VAL A 82 -1.90 18.89 7.74
N GLY A 83 -3.07 18.58 8.31
CA GLY A 83 -3.87 19.54 9.08
C GLY A 83 -3.13 20.06 10.32
N ASN A 84 -2.36 19.21 11.00
CA ASN A 84 -1.55 19.62 12.14
C ASN A 84 -0.46 20.63 11.77
N ALA A 85 -0.02 20.68 10.51
CA ALA A 85 0.92 21.69 10.05
C ALA A 85 0.32 23.12 10.04
N LEU A 86 -1.00 23.27 10.18
CA LEU A 86 -1.66 24.57 10.36
C LEU A 86 -1.51 25.12 11.78
N ILE A 87 -1.13 24.29 12.77
CA ILE A 87 -1.01 24.73 14.16
C ILE A 87 0.08 25.80 14.26
N GLY A 88 -0.32 27.02 14.62
CA GLY A 88 0.60 28.15 14.78
C GLY A 88 1.03 28.83 13.48
N VAL A 89 0.46 28.45 12.32
CA VAL A 89 0.67 29.18 11.06
C VAL A 89 -0.01 30.54 11.16
N THR A 90 0.73 31.60 10.88
CA THR A 90 0.23 33.00 10.86
C THR A 90 0.25 33.61 9.46
N ASN A 91 0.93 32.95 8.51
CA ASN A 91 0.99 33.38 7.13
C ASN A 91 -0.19 32.80 6.34
N ALA A 92 -1.11 33.68 5.92
CA ALA A 92 -2.32 33.31 5.19
C ALA A 92 -2.05 32.59 3.85
N ASP A 93 -0.94 32.88 3.17
CA ASP A 93 -0.56 32.17 1.94
C ASP A 93 -0.14 30.72 2.23
N VAL A 94 0.60 30.50 3.33
CA VAL A 94 0.99 29.15 3.76
C VAL A 94 -0.24 28.35 4.20
N GLU A 95 -1.14 28.97 4.98
CA GLU A 95 -2.41 28.38 5.39
C GLU A 95 -3.22 27.93 4.17
N ALA A 96 -3.45 28.83 3.20
CA ALA A 96 -4.21 28.53 2.00
C ALA A 96 -3.61 27.38 1.17
N LYS A 97 -2.27 27.30 1.08
CA LYS A 97 -1.57 26.22 0.39
C LYS A 97 -1.75 24.87 1.08
N ILE A 98 -1.63 24.84 2.42
CA ILE A 98 -1.84 23.61 3.20
C ILE A 98 -3.29 23.14 3.08
N THR A 99 -4.27 24.04 3.24
CA THR A 99 -5.70 23.68 3.09
C THR A 99 -6.01 23.18 1.68
N SER A 100 -5.44 23.79 0.64
CA SER A 100 -5.59 23.31 -0.73
C SER A 100 -5.01 21.91 -0.92
N CYS A 101 -3.87 21.63 -0.28
CA CYS A 101 -3.28 20.29 -0.26
C CYS A 101 -4.20 19.27 0.44
N GLN A 102 -4.86 19.62 1.54
CA GLN A 102 -5.83 18.73 2.19
C GLN A 102 -6.98 18.37 1.24
N THR A 103 -7.50 19.33 0.47
CA THR A 103 -8.52 19.07 -0.55
C THR A 103 -8.01 18.14 -1.66
N ASP A 104 -6.76 18.32 -2.10
CA ASP A 104 -6.15 17.40 -3.07
C ASP A 104 -5.98 16.00 -2.47
N ILE A 105 -5.66 15.86 -1.18
CA ILE A 105 -5.55 14.58 -0.47
C ILE A 105 -6.92 13.90 -0.31
N ASP A 106 -7.99 14.64 0.00
CA ASP A 106 -9.36 14.10 0.01
C ASP A 106 -9.78 13.61 -1.39
N THR A 107 -9.31 14.30 -2.43
CA THR A 107 -9.50 13.86 -3.81
C THR A 107 -8.71 12.59 -4.10
N ILE A 108 -7.46 12.49 -3.63
CA ILE A 108 -6.63 11.28 -3.75
C ILE A 108 -7.31 10.09 -3.06
N TYR A 109 -7.87 10.28 -1.86
CA TYR A 109 -8.65 9.22 -1.18
C TYR A 109 -9.78 8.70 -2.09
N THR A 110 -10.57 9.60 -2.67
CA THR A 110 -11.67 9.25 -3.58
C THR A 110 -11.16 8.50 -4.82
N ILE A 111 -10.04 8.94 -5.40
CA ILE A 111 -9.41 8.28 -6.56
C ILE A 111 -8.91 6.89 -6.19
N MET A 112 -8.30 6.72 -5.01
CA MET A 112 -7.80 5.43 -4.53
C MET A 112 -8.94 4.44 -4.24
N ASP A 113 -10.09 4.93 -3.78
CA ASP A 113 -11.28 4.10 -3.57
C ASP A 113 -11.86 3.61 -4.91
N GLN A 114 -11.89 4.49 -5.92
CA GLN A 114 -12.21 4.09 -7.28
C GLN A 114 -11.18 3.13 -7.88
N ALA A 115 -9.90 3.34 -7.61
CA ALA A 115 -8.83 2.46 -8.06
C ALA A 115 -9.00 1.06 -7.47
N ARG A 116 -9.37 0.95 -6.18
CA ARG A 116 -9.71 -0.33 -5.54
C ARG A 116 -10.85 -1.05 -6.24
N THR A 117 -11.93 -0.33 -6.55
CA THR A 117 -13.09 -0.90 -7.25
C THR A 117 -12.71 -1.38 -8.65
N THR A 118 -11.91 -0.59 -9.34
CA THR A 118 -11.41 -0.87 -10.69
C THR A 118 -10.44 -2.07 -10.69
N ALA A 119 -9.57 -2.16 -9.70
CA ALA A 119 -8.76 -3.33 -9.42
C ALA A 119 -9.66 -4.55 -9.19
N GLY A 120 -10.68 -4.43 -8.33
CA GLY A 120 -11.69 -5.46 -8.03
C GLY A 120 -12.35 -6.10 -9.27
N THR A 121 -12.50 -5.31 -10.34
CA THR A 121 -13.07 -5.73 -11.64
C THR A 121 -12.02 -6.02 -12.71
N GLN A 122 -10.74 -6.06 -12.32
CA GLN A 122 -9.57 -6.30 -13.17
C GLN A 122 -9.44 -5.32 -14.34
N SER A 123 -9.96 -4.10 -14.16
CA SER A 123 -9.91 -3.03 -15.16
C SER A 123 -8.57 -2.28 -15.12
N TYR A 124 -7.45 -3.00 -15.25
CA TYR A 124 -6.09 -2.51 -14.99
C TYR A 124 -5.68 -1.25 -15.75
N LYS A 125 -6.21 -1.04 -16.96
CA LYS A 125 -5.95 0.18 -17.74
C LYS A 125 -6.58 1.41 -17.10
N GLU A 126 -7.76 1.25 -16.50
CA GLU A 126 -8.46 2.33 -15.83
C GLU A 126 -7.85 2.58 -14.45
N GLU A 127 -7.45 1.52 -13.75
CA GLU A 127 -6.71 1.61 -12.48
C GLU A 127 -5.42 2.42 -12.68
N ALA A 128 -4.66 2.15 -13.75
CA ALA A 128 -3.45 2.90 -14.06
C ALA A 128 -3.69 4.41 -14.25
N LYS A 129 -4.80 4.80 -14.88
CA LYS A 129 -5.15 6.22 -15.05
C LYS A 129 -5.54 6.87 -13.74
N LEU A 130 -6.25 6.15 -12.88
CA LEU A 130 -6.63 6.62 -11.55
C LEU A 130 -5.36 6.86 -10.71
N LEU A 131 -4.43 5.90 -10.69
CA LEU A 131 -3.16 6.07 -9.97
C LEU A 131 -2.31 7.23 -10.51
N ALA A 132 -2.27 7.42 -11.83
CA ALA A 132 -1.61 8.59 -12.43
C ALA A 132 -2.29 9.90 -12.00
N SER A 133 -3.62 9.95 -11.97
CA SER A 133 -4.37 11.12 -11.50
C SER A 133 -4.12 11.42 -10.02
N ALA A 134 -3.98 10.37 -9.18
CA ALA A 134 -3.60 10.53 -7.78
C ALA A 134 -2.18 11.09 -7.64
N GLN A 135 -1.22 10.63 -8.46
CA GLN A 135 0.14 11.18 -8.48
C GLN A 135 0.15 12.65 -8.90
N ASP A 136 -0.62 13.02 -9.93
CA ASP A 136 -0.75 14.41 -10.39
C ASP A 136 -1.29 15.32 -9.27
N LYS A 137 -2.20 14.81 -8.43
CA LYS A 137 -2.71 15.52 -7.27
C LYS A 137 -1.63 15.74 -6.20
N VAL A 138 -0.81 14.73 -5.91
CA VAL A 138 0.31 14.92 -4.97
C VAL A 138 1.34 15.88 -5.53
N ALA A 139 1.69 15.75 -6.81
CA ALA A 139 2.61 16.66 -7.49
C ALA A 139 2.10 18.11 -7.48
N GLY A 140 0.80 18.30 -7.73
CA GLY A 140 0.14 19.59 -7.62
C GLY A 140 0.22 20.18 -6.21
N CYS A 141 0.02 19.36 -5.18
CA CYS A 141 0.21 19.79 -3.79
C CYS A 141 1.66 20.23 -3.53
N ASN A 142 2.63 19.41 -3.91
CA ASN A 142 4.06 19.68 -3.70
C ASN A 142 4.53 20.94 -4.44
N ALA A 143 4.03 21.19 -5.65
CA ALA A 143 4.38 22.35 -6.47
C ALA A 143 3.92 23.70 -5.90
N ARG A 144 3.02 23.71 -4.90
CA ARG A 144 2.58 24.96 -4.22
C ARG A 144 3.66 25.56 -3.33
N PHE A 145 4.67 24.76 -2.96
CA PHE A 145 5.78 25.18 -2.11
C PHE A 145 7.09 25.19 -2.90
N PRO A 146 8.01 26.11 -2.57
CA PRO A 146 9.37 26.02 -3.10
C PRO A 146 10.03 24.69 -2.69
N PRO A 147 11.00 24.19 -3.49
CA PRO A 147 11.73 22.98 -3.16
C PRO A 147 12.30 23.01 -1.74
N ASN A 148 12.09 21.94 -0.99
CA ASN A 148 12.54 21.75 0.41
C ASN A 148 12.02 22.78 1.42
N GLN A 149 10.96 23.52 1.08
CA GLN A 149 10.32 24.48 1.99
C GLN A 149 8.88 24.08 2.35
N SER A 150 8.39 22.95 1.85
CA SER A 150 7.06 22.47 2.19
C SER A 150 7.05 21.93 3.63
N PRO A 151 6.23 22.49 4.54
CA PRO A 151 6.12 21.99 5.91
C PRO A 151 5.44 20.61 5.96
N ILE A 152 4.83 20.18 4.86
CA ILE A 152 4.05 18.93 4.74
C ILE A 152 4.72 17.93 3.79
N GLN A 153 5.97 18.18 3.37
CA GLN A 153 6.70 17.32 2.41
C GLN A 153 6.79 15.86 2.87
N SER A 154 7.00 15.64 4.17
CA SER A 154 7.05 14.29 4.72
C SER A 154 5.72 13.56 4.55
N SER A 155 4.60 14.23 4.79
CA SER A 155 3.26 13.65 4.66
C SER A 155 2.89 13.40 3.21
N THR A 156 3.17 14.33 2.30
CA THR A 156 2.93 14.12 0.86
C THR A 156 3.81 12.99 0.31
N SER A 157 5.07 12.89 0.73
CA SER A 157 5.95 11.78 0.34
C SER A 157 5.43 10.40 0.79
N LYS A 158 4.81 10.30 1.98
CA LYS A 158 4.15 9.05 2.41
C LYS A 158 3.05 8.64 1.42
N ILE A 159 2.21 9.59 0.97
CA ILE A 159 1.15 9.33 -0.01
C ILE A 159 1.74 8.91 -1.36
N GLU A 160 2.80 9.57 -1.83
CA GLU A 160 3.50 9.17 -3.07
C GLU A 160 3.99 7.72 -2.99
N LYS A 161 4.58 7.33 -1.86
CA LYS A 161 5.04 5.95 -1.63
C LYS A 161 3.89 4.95 -1.63
N LEU A 162 2.76 5.27 -0.99
CA LEU A 162 1.56 4.43 -1.03
C LEU A 162 1.08 4.20 -2.47
N ILE A 163 0.94 5.28 -3.26
CA ILE A 163 0.53 5.17 -4.66
C ILE A 163 1.57 4.38 -5.48
N ASN A 164 2.86 4.58 -5.22
CA ASN A 164 3.93 3.85 -5.89
C ASN A 164 3.89 2.34 -5.62
N ILE A 165 3.58 1.90 -4.40
CA ILE A 165 3.42 0.47 -4.07
C ILE A 165 2.30 -0.13 -4.94
N VAL A 166 1.14 0.51 -4.99
CA VAL A 166 0.00 0.04 -5.80
C VAL A 166 0.36 0.01 -7.29
N ALA A 167 0.97 1.08 -7.81
CA ALA A 167 1.40 1.16 -9.20
C ALA A 167 2.43 0.08 -9.57
N THR A 168 3.36 -0.23 -8.65
CA THR A 168 4.37 -1.28 -8.85
C THR A 168 3.70 -2.65 -9.03
N ILE A 169 2.75 -2.98 -8.15
CA ILE A 169 1.98 -4.23 -8.24
C ILE A 169 1.18 -4.29 -9.55
N LEU A 170 0.55 -3.19 -9.94
CA LEU A 170 -0.21 -3.09 -11.18
C LEU A 170 0.66 -3.34 -12.41
N ILE A 171 1.87 -2.77 -12.46
CA ILE A 171 2.84 -2.98 -13.55
C ILE A 171 3.27 -4.44 -13.64
N MET A 172 3.44 -5.10 -12.49
CA MET A 172 3.79 -6.51 -12.42
C MET A 172 2.64 -7.45 -12.81
N THR A 173 1.40 -6.95 -12.86
CA THR A 173 0.21 -7.76 -13.14
C THR A 173 0.14 -8.11 -14.63
N PRO A 174 -0.02 -9.40 -15.00
CA PRO A 174 -0.14 -9.80 -16.40
C PRO A 174 -1.36 -9.13 -17.06
N LYS A 175 -1.14 -8.47 -18.20
CA LYS A 175 -2.24 -7.90 -18.98
C LYS A 175 -2.89 -9.01 -19.79
N SER A 176 -4.15 -9.32 -19.49
CA SER A 176 -5.02 -10.19 -20.30
C SER A 176 -5.43 -9.54 -21.61
#